data_AF-A0AAU3EV99-F1
#
_entry.id   AF-A0AAU3EV99-F1
#
_cell.length_a   1.000
_cell.length_b   1.000
_cell.length_c   1.000
_cell.angle_alpha   90.00
_cell.angle_beta   90.00
_cell.angle_gamma   90.00
#
_symmetry.space_group_name_H-M   'P 1'
#
loop_
_entity.id
_entity.type
_entity.pdbx_description
1 polymer ?
#
loop_
_entity_poly.entity_id
_entity_poly.type
_entity_poly.pdbx_seq_one_letter_code
_entity_poly.pdbx_strand_id
1 'polypeptide(L)'
;MATAVNDRLHRIDESRAEETALVTKCGRRIEVRCLRLGRPDRPGPVSRIALDVGEDQGGEPGVWAALTPDEARGLARLLLQQVGATEQPADGRPQDGTS
;
A
#
# COMPACT_ATOMS: atom_id res chain seq x y z
N MET A 1 21.51 -20.99 13.14
CA MET A 1 20.19 -21.40 12.63
C MET A 1 19.17 -20.34 13.01
N ALA A 2 18.88 -19.39 12.12
CA ALA A 2 18.00 -18.24 12.38
C ALA A 2 17.19 -17.86 11.12
N THR A 3 16.59 -18.85 10.44
CA THR A 3 15.90 -18.66 9.16
C THR A 3 14.37 -18.80 9.22
N ALA A 4 13.79 -19.18 10.36
CA ALA A 4 12.34 -19.49 10.42
C ALA A 4 11.44 -18.28 10.75
N VAL A 5 11.96 -17.25 11.43
CA VAL A 5 11.18 -16.06 11.83
C VAL A 5 11.11 -15.01 10.72
N ASN A 6 12.20 -14.85 9.95
CA ASN A 6 12.22 -13.93 8.81
C ASN A 6 11.29 -14.38 7.68
N ASP A 7 11.17 -15.69 7.42
CA ASP A 7 10.30 -16.23 6.35
C ASP A 7 8.81 -15.94 6.59
N ARG A 8 8.36 -15.98 7.85
CA ARG A 8 6.97 -15.66 8.22
C ARG A 8 6.64 -14.19 8.11
N LEU A 9 7.57 -13.29 8.46
CA LEU A 9 7.36 -11.85 8.27
C LEU A 9 7.35 -11.47 6.80
N HIS A 10 8.22 -12.08 5.99
CA HIS A 10 8.24 -11.89 4.53
C HIS A 10 6.92 -12.33 3.88
N ARG A 11 6.42 -13.53 4.24
CA ARG A 11 5.15 -14.06 3.71
C ARG A 11 3.93 -13.19 4.04
N ILE A 12 3.90 -12.55 5.20
CA ILE A 12 2.76 -11.69 5.61
C ILE A 12 2.80 -10.35 4.88
N ASP A 13 3.99 -9.77 4.69
CA ASP A 13 4.17 -8.53 3.94
C ASP A 13 3.88 -8.75 2.44
N GLU A 14 4.37 -9.85 1.87
CA GLU A 14 4.10 -10.24 0.48
C GLU A 14 2.63 -10.57 0.24
N SER A 15 1.95 -11.29 1.15
CA SER A 15 0.53 -11.63 0.98
C SER A 15 -0.38 -10.40 1.05
N ARG A 16 -0.02 -9.38 1.86
CA ARG A 16 -0.76 -8.11 1.90
C ARG A 16 -0.41 -7.22 0.71
N ALA A 17 0.82 -7.32 0.19
CA ALA A 17 1.24 -6.66 -1.03
C ALA A 17 0.61 -7.29 -2.29
N GLU A 18 0.33 -8.59 -2.29
CA GLU A 18 -0.46 -9.26 -3.34
C GLU A 18 -1.92 -8.78 -3.33
N GLU A 19 -2.49 -8.51 -2.14
CA GLU A 19 -3.82 -7.93 -2.03
C GLU A 19 -3.88 -6.48 -2.56
N THR A 20 -2.78 -5.74 -2.52
CA THR A 20 -2.71 -4.34 -2.99
C THR A 20 -2.04 -4.15 -4.36
N ALA A 21 -1.81 -5.24 -5.10
CA ALA A 21 -1.22 -5.21 -6.43
C ALA A 21 -2.19 -5.67 -7.53
N LEU A 22 -2.27 -4.90 -8.61
CA LEU A 22 -3.03 -5.21 -9.83
C LEU A 22 -2.06 -5.39 -11.00
N VAL A 23 -2.12 -6.52 -11.69
CA VAL A 23 -1.41 -6.70 -12.97
C VAL A 23 -2.39 -6.44 -14.11
N THR A 24 -2.09 -5.45 -14.95
CA THR A 24 -2.92 -5.14 -16.12
C THR A 24 -2.72 -6.16 -17.22
N LYS A 25 -3.69 -6.27 -18.14
CA LYS A 25 -3.52 -7.07 -19.38
C LYS A 25 -2.35 -6.63 -20.25
N CYS A 26 -1.88 -5.39 -20.12
CA CYS A 26 -0.66 -4.91 -20.76
C CYS A 26 0.63 -5.37 -20.06
N GLY A 27 0.52 -6.19 -19.01
CA GLY A 27 1.66 -6.77 -18.27
C GLY A 27 2.26 -5.85 -17.21
N ARG A 28 1.68 -4.67 -16.97
CA ARG A 28 2.20 -3.74 -15.97
C ARG A 28 1.67 -4.06 -14.59
N ARG A 29 2.55 -4.03 -13.59
CA ARG A 29 2.19 -4.17 -12.18
C ARG A 29 1.95 -2.80 -11.57
N ILE A 30 0.78 -2.60 -11.00
CA ILE A 30 0.39 -1.37 -10.32
C ILE A 30 0.17 -1.72 -8.85
N GLU A 31 0.84 -1.02 -7.94
CA GLU A 31 0.69 -1.25 -6.50
C GLU A 31 0.21 0.00 -5.77
N VAL A 32 -0.66 -0.19 -4.80
CA VAL A 32 -1.14 0.88 -3.91
C VAL A 32 -0.53 0.68 -2.53
N ARG A 33 0.12 1.72 -1.99
CA ARG A 33 0.77 1.67 -0.67
C ARG A 33 0.41 2.91 0.15
N CYS A 34 0.28 2.77 1.47
CA CYS A 34 0.21 3.92 2.37
C CYS A 34 1.60 4.32 2.85
N LEU A 35 1.94 5.60 2.66
CA LEU A 35 3.15 6.23 3.14
C LEU A 35 2.81 7.13 4.32
N ARG A 36 3.49 6.93 5.46
CA ARG A 36 3.42 7.84 6.60
C ARG A 36 4.64 8.74 6.61
N LEU A 37 4.42 10.03 6.37
CA LEU A 37 5.46 11.05 6.30
C LEU A 37 5.45 11.88 7.58
N GLY A 38 6.41 11.64 8.46
CA GLY A 38 6.70 12.52 9.60
C GLY A 38 7.83 13.47 9.25
N ARG A 39 7.67 14.77 9.51
CA ARG A 39 8.77 15.74 9.44
C ARG A 39 9.04 16.25 10.86
N PRO A 40 10.30 16.29 11.33
CA PRO A 40 10.63 16.63 12.71
C PRO A 40 10.10 18.02 13.14
N ASP A 41 9.96 18.96 12.21
CA ASP A 41 9.55 20.35 12.49
C ASP A 41 8.06 20.65 12.25
N ARG A 42 7.22 19.64 11.97
CA ARG A 42 5.77 19.84 11.75
C ARG A 42 4.94 18.94 12.68
N PRO A 43 3.88 19.47 13.32
CA PRO A 43 3.00 18.64 14.14
C PRO A 43 2.27 17.61 13.27
N GLY A 44 2.44 16.33 13.62
CA GLY A 44 1.66 15.22 13.12
C GLY A 44 2.22 14.53 11.85
N PRO A 45 2.29 13.19 11.83
CA PRO A 45 2.60 12.45 10.60
C PRO A 45 1.47 12.63 9.58
N VAL A 46 1.82 12.92 8.32
CA VAL A 46 0.88 13.00 7.20
C VAL A 46 0.87 11.65 6.49
N SER A 47 -0.28 11.01 6.44
CA SER A 47 -0.46 9.81 5.63
C SER A 47 -0.80 10.16 4.19
N ARG A 48 -0.23 9.44 3.22
CA ARG A 48 -0.50 9.57 1.79
C ARG A 48 -0.66 8.21 1.16
N ILE A 49 -1.53 8.11 0.15
CA ILE A 49 -1.60 6.92 -0.69
C ILE A 49 -0.69 7.14 -1.90
N ALA A 50 0.25 6.23 -2.10
CA ALA A 50 1.16 6.20 -3.24
C ALA A 50 0.74 5.11 -4.21
N LEU A 51 0.85 5.42 -5.50
CA LEU A 51 0.67 4.50 -6.61
C LEU A 51 2.04 4.23 -7.21
N ASP A 52 2.48 2.98 -7.14
CA ASP A 52 3.65 2.51 -7.87
C ASP A 52 3.17 1.92 -9.20
N VAL A 53 3.72 2.41 -10.31
CA VAL A 53 3.40 1.92 -11.65
C VAL A 53 4.69 1.35 -12.22
N GLY A 54 4.74 0.02 -12.29
CA GLY A 54 5.88 -0.70 -12.82
C GLY A 54 6.14 -0.39 -14.29
N GLU A 55 7.33 -0.78 -14.72
CA GLU A 55 7.81 -0.58 -16.09
C GLU A 55 6.85 -1.19 -17.12
N ASP A 56 6.81 -0.59 -18.30
CA ASP A 56 6.14 -1.22 -19.42
C ASP A 56 6.88 -2.49 -19.88
N GLN A 57 6.24 -3.35 -20.66
CA GLN A 57 6.92 -4.52 -21.27
C GLN A 57 8.12 -4.15 -22.15
N GLY A 58 8.31 -2.86 -22.46
CA GLY A 58 9.47 -2.32 -23.15
C GLY A 58 10.58 -1.78 -22.26
N GLY A 59 10.50 -1.89 -20.93
CA GLY A 59 11.52 -1.39 -19.98
C GLY A 59 11.57 0.15 -19.84
N GLU A 60 10.72 0.87 -20.57
CA GLU A 60 10.61 2.32 -20.43
C GLU A 60 9.75 2.65 -19.20
N PRO A 61 10.22 3.54 -18.29
CA PRO A 61 9.43 4.04 -17.18
C PRO A 61 8.31 4.96 -17.70
N GLY A 62 7.24 4.35 -18.19
CA GLY A 62 6.08 5.04 -18.72
C GLY A 62 5.09 5.37 -17.62
N VAL A 63 4.97 6.65 -17.26
CA VAL A 63 4.06 7.23 -16.24
C VAL A 63 2.57 6.81 -16.36
N TRP A 64 2.16 6.16 -17.45
CA TRP A 64 0.76 5.87 -17.78
C TRP A 64 0.48 4.38 -17.97
N ALA A 65 -0.38 3.82 -17.12
CA ALA A 65 -0.91 2.47 -17.31
C ALA A 65 -2.27 2.51 -18.04
N ALA A 66 -2.43 1.67 -19.06
CA ALA A 66 -3.73 1.41 -19.68
C ALA A 66 -4.52 0.40 -18.85
N LEU A 67 -5.80 0.69 -18.62
CA LEU A 67 -6.71 -0.12 -17.81
C LEU A 67 -7.99 -0.40 -18.59
N THR A 68 -8.47 -1.63 -18.50
CA THR A 68 -9.85 -1.97 -18.82
C THR A 68 -10.79 -1.39 -17.77
N PRO A 69 -12.09 -1.22 -18.08
CA PRO A 69 -13.05 -0.74 -17.09
C PRO A 69 -13.16 -1.61 -15.83
N ASP A 70 -12.91 -2.92 -15.93
CA ASP A 70 -12.92 -3.83 -14.78
C ASP A 70 -11.69 -3.62 -13.90
N GLU A 71 -10.49 -3.55 -14.51
CA GLU A 71 -9.24 -3.25 -13.84
C GLU A 71 -9.29 -1.87 -13.14
N ALA A 72 -9.89 -0.86 -13.78
CA ALA A 72 -10.07 0.46 -13.17
C ALA A 72 -10.98 0.42 -11.93
N ARG A 73 -12.06 -0.37 -11.95
CA ARG A 73 -12.91 -0.59 -10.76
C ARG A 73 -12.16 -1.34 -9.68
N GLY A 74 -11.34 -2.33 -10.05
CA GLY A 74 -10.44 -3.02 -9.13
C GLY A 74 -9.51 -2.04 -8.42
N LEU A 75 -8.80 -1.20 -9.18
CA LEU A 75 -7.91 -0.19 -8.64
C LEU A 75 -8.63 0.79 -7.70
N ALA A 76 -9.84 1.24 -8.05
CA ALA A 76 -10.63 2.12 -7.19
C ALA A 76 -10.96 1.47 -5.84
N ARG A 77 -11.27 0.17 -5.81
CA ARG A 77 -11.52 -0.56 -4.55
C ARG A 77 -10.27 -0.63 -3.68
N LEU A 78 -9.11 -0.91 -4.27
CA LEU A 78 -7.83 -0.95 -3.55
C LEU A 78 -7.50 0.42 -2.93
N LEU A 79 -7.72 1.50 -3.67
CA LEU A 79 -7.55 2.87 -3.16
C LEU A 79 -8.46 3.14 -1.97
N LEU A 80 -9.75 2.80 -2.06
CA LEU A 80 -10.71 3.00 -0.98
C LEU A 80 -10.37 2.17 0.27
N GLN A 81 -9.92 0.93 0.10
CA GLN A 81 -9.45 0.09 1.21
C GLN A 81 -8.25 0.72 1.91
N GLN A 82 -7.28 1.22 1.15
CA GLN A 82 -6.08 1.82 1.72
C GLN A 82 -6.37 3.14 2.44
N VAL A 83 -7.33 3.93 1.95
CA VAL A 83 -7.86 5.12 2.65
C VAL A 83 -8.47 4.71 3.98
N GLY A 84 -9.38 3.73 4.01
CA GLY A 84 -10.01 3.27 5.25
C GLY A 84 -8.99 2.78 6.28
N ALA A 85 -7.97 2.02 5.86
CA ALA A 85 -6.89 1.58 6.74
C ALA A 85 -6.00 2.72 7.25
N THR A 86 -5.96 3.85 6.55
CA THR A 86 -5.17 5.03 6.92
C THR A 86 -5.93 5.97 7.86
N GLU A 87 -7.24 6.08 7.68
CA GLU A 87 -8.13 6.88 8.52
C GLU A 87 -8.43 6.21 9.86
N GLN A 88 -8.30 4.89 9.94
CA GLN A 88 -8.47 4.17 11.21
C GLN A 88 -7.33 4.58 12.16
N PRO A 89 -7.62 5.26 13.28
CA PRO A 89 -6.60 5.55 14.27
C PRO A 89 -6.00 4.23 14.71
N ALA A 90 -4.66 4.15 14.76
CA ALA A 90 -4.02 3.08 15.50
C ALA A 90 -4.55 3.17 16.92
N ASP A 91 -5.39 2.21 17.32
CA ASP A 91 -6.05 2.16 18.62
C ASP A 91 -4.96 2.06 19.70
N GLY A 92 -4.47 3.24 20.09
CA GLY A 92 -3.64 3.45 21.26
C GLY A 92 -4.56 3.33 22.46
N ARG A 93 -4.71 2.08 22.91
CA ARG A 93 -5.30 1.59 24.16
C ARG A 93 -5.71 2.69 25.17
N PRO A 94 -6.92 2.61 25.77
CA PRO A 94 -7.26 3.46 26.90
C PRO A 94 -6.30 3.19 28.06
N GLN A 95 -5.58 4.22 28.49
CA GLN A 95 -4.81 4.19 29.72
C GLN A 95 -5.75 4.69 30.82
N ASP A 96 -6.42 3.73 31.48
CA ASP A 96 -7.00 3.94 32.79
C ASP A 96 -5.97 4.64 33.69
N GLY A 97 -6.32 5.79 34.24
CA GLY A 97 -5.36 6.60 34.99
C GLY A 97 -5.92 7.88 35.59
N THR A 98 -7.03 7.80 36.32
CA THR A 98 -7.51 8.79 37.33
C THR A 98 -8.74 8.16 37.99
N SER A 99 -8.86 7.95 39.30
CA SER A 99 -8.10 8.35 40.49
C SER A 99 -8.42 7.35 41.61
#